data_AF-A0A229GHS7-F1
#
_entry.id   AF-A0A229GHS7-F1
#
_cell.length_a   1.000
_cell.length_b   1.000
_cell.length_c   1.000
_cell.angle_alpha   90.00
_cell.angle_beta   90.00
_cell.angle_gamma   90.00
#
_symmetry.space_group_name_H-M   'P 1'
#
loop_
_entity.id
_entity.type
_entity.pdbx_description
1 polymer ?
#
loop_
_entity_poly.entity_id
_entity_poly.type
_entity_poly.pdbx_seq_one_letter_code
_entity_poly.pdbx_strand_id
1 'polypeptide(L)'
;MADRLYLRHSTDKQTDARQRHALAPLLAAGAPVYEDPATSTRQLSLDRLGFTRLLNEAAVGDTIRIADAARLFRSVADILALRPVLIRRGLHLRVESGLLSGIDLASGDPGTKMMVNVLAAVLEFQRDMISENTREGVAAAEASGKTLGRPAALDPEQAAKVVEAFGEGIAVKALARQHQVDPKTIRRILDAAGARELPEQLDVLHDPPAEQQPEPDQVVTLDLPGLLADHLRAAGDEAVRAALASGRTIRRGQGHSLRITVPLELHHAVLQQSAVLATDTASPAERKAHRVYATRITAAT
;
A
#
# COMPACT_ATOMS: atom_id res chain seq x y z
N MET A 1 35.14 -17.16 18.50
CA MET A 1 34.72 -15.78 18.26
C MET A 1 35.13 -15.42 16.86
N ALA A 2 34.17 -15.27 15.95
CA ALA A 2 34.41 -14.87 14.57
C ALA A 2 33.65 -13.58 14.26
N ASP A 3 34.18 -12.81 13.31
CA ASP A 3 33.47 -11.67 12.74
C ASP A 3 32.49 -12.15 11.66
N ARG A 4 31.27 -11.60 11.67
CA ARG A 4 30.23 -11.85 10.66
C ARG A 4 29.75 -10.54 10.09
N LEU A 5 29.74 -10.43 8.76
CA LEU A 5 29.47 -9.17 8.08
C LEU A 5 28.03 -9.11 7.62
N TYR A 6 27.35 -8.02 7.92
CA TYR A 6 26.01 -7.77 7.40
C TYR A 6 25.99 -6.56 6.46
N LEU A 7 25.49 -6.77 5.25
CA LEU A 7 25.39 -5.76 4.20
C LEU A 7 23.93 -5.61 3.76
N ARG A 8 23.49 -4.37 3.57
CA ARG A 8 22.18 -4.07 2.99
C ARG A 8 22.34 -3.15 1.79
N HIS A 9 21.93 -3.62 0.62
CA HIS A 9 22.01 -2.83 -0.60
C HIS A 9 20.65 -2.70 -1.28
N SER A 10 20.42 -1.51 -1.85
CA SER A 10 19.32 -1.30 -2.78
C SER A 10 19.62 -2.04 -4.09
N THR A 11 18.65 -2.12 -5.01
CA THR A 11 18.89 -2.59 -6.39
C THR A 11 19.92 -1.74 -7.13
N ASP A 12 20.26 -0.56 -6.61
CA ASP A 12 21.29 0.32 -7.15
C ASP A 12 22.70 -0.04 -6.66
N LYS A 13 23.56 -0.41 -7.62
CA LYS A 13 24.97 -0.80 -7.46
C LYS A 13 25.86 0.28 -6.84
N GLN A 14 25.45 1.55 -6.82
CA GLN A 14 26.25 2.60 -6.17
C GLN A 14 26.16 2.56 -4.63
N THR A 15 25.17 1.86 -4.07
CA THR A 15 24.84 1.97 -2.63
C THR A 15 25.69 1.07 -1.72
N ASP A 16 26.39 0.07 -2.27
CA ASP A 16 27.15 -0.92 -1.49
C ASP A 16 28.66 -0.63 -1.43
N ALA A 17 29.20 0.13 -2.38
CA ALA A 17 30.63 0.46 -2.45
C ALA A 17 31.18 1.05 -1.15
N ARG A 18 30.45 2.00 -0.53
CA ARG A 18 30.84 2.59 0.76
C ARG A 18 30.86 1.56 1.89
N GLN A 19 29.92 0.61 1.89
CA GLN A 19 29.84 -0.43 2.93
C GLN A 19 30.98 -1.43 2.78
N ARG A 20 31.24 -1.87 1.53
CA ARG A 20 32.36 -2.75 1.20
C ARG A 20 33.70 -2.11 1.54
N HIS A 21 33.85 -0.80 1.32
CA HIS A 21 35.06 -0.07 1.71
C HIS A 21 35.26 -0.05 3.23
N ALA A 22 34.22 0.28 4.00
CA ALA A 22 34.29 0.30 5.46
C ALA A 22 34.61 -1.08 6.08
N LEU A 23 34.17 -2.16 5.42
CA LEU A 23 34.37 -3.54 5.87
C LEU A 23 35.52 -4.25 5.13
N ALA A 24 36.30 -3.54 4.31
CA ALA A 24 37.32 -4.13 3.44
C ALA A 24 38.34 -5.01 4.17
N PRO A 25 38.87 -4.63 5.37
CA PRO A 25 39.81 -5.48 6.10
C PRO A 25 39.20 -6.83 6.50
N LEU A 26 37.94 -6.84 6.92
CA LEU A 26 37.24 -8.04 7.38
C LEU A 26 36.80 -8.93 6.21
N LEU A 27 36.43 -8.30 5.09
CA LEU A 27 36.16 -9.01 3.83
C LEU A 27 37.43 -9.71 3.33
N ALA A 28 38.58 -9.04 3.38
CA ALA A 28 39.87 -9.63 3.01
C ALA A 28 40.28 -10.79 3.94
N ALA A 29 39.89 -10.74 5.22
CA ALA A 29 40.09 -11.82 6.19
C ALA A 29 39.17 -13.04 5.97
N GLY A 30 38.23 -12.98 5.02
CA GLY A 30 37.32 -14.09 4.70
C GLY A 30 36.15 -14.24 5.67
N ALA A 31 35.77 -13.19 6.40
CA ALA A 31 34.62 -13.21 7.27
C ALA A 31 33.32 -13.50 6.48
N PRO A 32 32.43 -14.40 6.96
CA PRO A 32 31.19 -14.74 6.27
C PRO A 32 30.29 -13.52 6.11
N VAL A 33 29.71 -13.38 4.91
CA VAL A 33 28.91 -12.23 4.49
C VAL A 33 27.43 -12.61 4.36
N TYR A 34 26.57 -11.80 4.93
CA TYR A 34 25.12 -11.93 4.86
C TYR A 34 24.54 -10.66 4.24
N GLU A 35 23.78 -10.85 3.16
CA GLU A 35 23.28 -9.74 2.34
C GLU A 35 21.76 -9.78 2.28
N ASP A 36 21.15 -8.60 2.35
CA ASP A 36 19.73 -8.39 2.09
C ASP A 36 19.56 -7.47 0.86
N PRO A 37 19.37 -8.03 -0.35
CA PRO A 37 19.17 -7.26 -1.56
C PRO A 37 17.76 -6.68 -1.61
N ALA A 38 17.63 -5.43 -2.09
CA ALA A 38 16.35 -4.82 -2.45
C ALA A 38 15.30 -4.80 -1.31
N THR A 39 15.75 -4.86 -0.05
CA THR A 39 14.82 -4.88 1.08
C THR A 39 14.17 -3.52 1.28
N SER A 40 12.84 -3.52 1.32
CA SER A 40 12.03 -2.34 1.63
C SER A 40 12.59 -1.65 2.88
N THR A 41 12.78 -0.34 2.80
CA THR A 41 13.21 0.48 3.94
C THR A 41 12.24 0.42 5.13
N ARG A 42 11.06 -0.21 4.98
CA ARG A 42 10.06 -0.42 6.04
C ARG A 42 10.27 -1.69 6.86
N GLN A 43 11.09 -2.64 6.41
CA GLN A 43 11.28 -3.91 7.10
C GLN A 43 12.25 -3.77 8.29
N LEU A 44 11.81 -4.20 9.47
CA LEU A 44 12.63 -4.19 10.69
C LEU A 44 13.81 -5.15 10.55
N SER A 45 14.85 -4.95 11.35
CA SER A 45 16.09 -5.73 11.26
C SER A 45 15.85 -7.23 11.39
N LEU A 46 14.99 -7.63 12.34
CA LEU A 46 14.73 -9.04 12.67
C LEU A 46 13.92 -9.81 11.62
N ASP A 47 13.16 -9.10 10.77
CA ASP A 47 12.30 -9.72 9.77
C ASP A 47 13.05 -10.02 8.46
N ARG A 48 14.31 -9.62 8.33
CA ARG A 48 15.07 -9.73 7.09
C ARG A 48 15.77 -11.07 6.97
N LEU A 49 15.57 -11.74 5.84
CA LEU A 49 16.04 -13.11 5.63
C LEU A 49 17.56 -13.24 5.79
N GLY A 50 18.35 -12.32 5.24
CA GLY A 50 19.80 -12.32 5.35
C GLY A 50 20.27 -12.15 6.79
N PHE A 51 19.65 -11.22 7.53
CA PHE A 51 19.97 -11.00 8.93
C PHE A 51 19.50 -12.15 9.84
N THR A 52 18.32 -12.72 9.60
CA THR A 52 17.84 -13.91 10.31
C THR A 52 18.78 -15.09 10.09
N ARG A 53 19.26 -15.30 8.85
CA ARG A 53 20.26 -16.34 8.54
C ARG A 53 21.55 -16.12 9.33
N LEU A 54 22.04 -14.88 9.37
CA LEU A 54 23.21 -14.52 10.19
C LEU A 54 23.00 -14.92 11.65
N LEU A 55 21.87 -14.54 12.25
CA LEU A 55 21.56 -14.84 13.64
C LEU A 55 21.44 -16.33 13.95
N ASN A 56 21.01 -17.14 12.97
CA ASN A 56 20.88 -18.59 13.13
C ASN A 56 22.23 -19.31 13.04
N GLU A 57 23.15 -18.79 12.22
CA GLU A 57 24.48 -19.38 12.04
C GLU A 57 25.51 -18.87 13.05
N ALA A 58 25.24 -17.72 13.68
CA ALA A 58 26.12 -17.09 14.67
C ALA A 58 26.26 -17.92 15.95
N ALA A 59 27.50 -18.13 16.39
CA ALA A 59 27.82 -18.79 17.65
C ALA A 59 27.96 -17.76 18.78
N VAL A 60 27.82 -18.23 20.02
CA VAL A 60 28.05 -17.39 21.21
C VAL A 60 29.45 -16.78 21.17
N GLY A 61 29.54 -15.46 21.38
CA GLY A 61 30.78 -14.67 21.31
C GLY A 61 31.15 -14.19 19.91
N ASP A 62 30.37 -14.52 18.86
CA ASP A 62 30.58 -13.93 17.53
C ASP A 62 30.24 -12.44 17.51
N THR A 63 30.95 -11.70 16.67
CA THR A 63 30.76 -10.26 16.49
C THR A 63 30.12 -9.96 15.15
N ILE A 64 28.96 -9.33 15.17
CA ILE A 64 28.29 -8.81 13.99
C ILE A 64 28.91 -7.46 13.66
N ARG A 65 29.41 -7.30 12.43
CA ARG A 65 30.05 -6.08 11.94
C ARG A 65 29.18 -5.47 10.84
N ILE A 66 28.81 -4.21 11.03
CA ILE A 66 28.03 -3.43 10.07
C ILE A 66 28.76 -2.14 9.71
N ALA A 67 28.65 -1.72 8.45
CA ALA A 67 29.31 -0.49 8.02
C ALA A 67 28.74 0.76 8.73
N ASP A 68 27.42 0.86 8.86
CA ASP A 68 26.71 2.00 9.44
C ASP A 68 25.40 1.51 10.08
N ALA A 69 24.97 2.15 11.17
CA ALA A 69 23.72 1.87 11.85
C ALA A 69 22.50 1.97 10.92
N ALA A 70 22.48 2.89 9.96
CA ALA A 70 21.40 3.02 8.98
C ALA A 70 21.27 1.81 8.01
N ARG A 71 22.25 0.90 7.99
CA ARG A 71 22.22 -0.31 7.17
C ARG A 71 21.50 -1.45 7.86
N LEU A 72 21.60 -1.53 9.18
CA LEU A 72 20.84 -2.50 9.97
C LEU A 72 19.52 -1.89 10.42
N PHE A 73 19.55 -0.77 11.12
CA PHE A 73 18.41 -0.26 11.88
C PHE A 73 17.52 0.71 11.10
N ARG A 74 16.20 0.54 11.25
CA ARG A 74 15.21 1.50 10.76
C ARG A 74 15.04 2.69 11.72
N SER A 75 14.92 2.44 13.00
CA SER A 75 14.62 3.44 14.03
C SER A 75 15.35 3.11 15.33
N VAL A 76 15.28 4.01 16.30
CA VAL A 76 15.75 3.75 17.66
C VAL A 76 15.01 2.56 18.26
N ALA A 77 13.70 2.47 18.04
CA ALA A 77 12.91 1.33 18.46
C ALA A 77 13.44 0.00 17.89
N ASP A 78 13.93 -0.03 16.65
CA ASP A 78 14.55 -1.22 16.04
C ASP A 78 15.87 -1.59 16.74
N ILE A 79 16.69 -0.61 17.13
CA ILE A 79 17.90 -0.82 17.95
C ILE A 79 17.52 -1.42 19.31
N LEU A 80 16.55 -0.83 19.99
CA LEU A 80 16.10 -1.24 21.32
C LEU A 80 15.42 -2.61 21.32
N ALA A 81 14.76 -2.99 20.23
CA ALA A 81 14.18 -4.31 20.05
C ALA A 81 15.25 -5.38 19.76
N LEU A 82 16.24 -5.05 18.93
CA LEU A 82 17.30 -6.00 18.55
C LEU A 82 18.30 -6.25 19.69
N ARG A 83 18.67 -5.21 20.44
CA ARG A 83 19.72 -5.30 21.47
C ARG A 83 19.49 -6.42 22.51
N PRO A 84 18.30 -6.60 23.11
CA PRO A 84 18.03 -7.72 24.01
C PRO A 84 18.18 -9.09 23.37
N VAL A 85 17.89 -9.22 22.07
CA VAL A 85 18.05 -10.48 21.33
C VAL A 85 19.53 -10.84 21.23
N LEU A 86 20.38 -9.87 20.91
CA LEU A 86 21.83 -10.06 20.79
C LEU A 86 22.48 -10.38 22.13
N ILE A 87 22.10 -9.66 23.20
CA ILE A 87 22.57 -9.93 24.57
C ILE A 87 22.22 -11.36 24.98
N ARG A 88 20.97 -11.79 24.78
CA ARG A 88 20.54 -13.16 25.15
C ARG A 88 21.28 -14.25 24.38
N ARG A 89 21.69 -13.96 23.14
CA ARG A 89 22.48 -14.88 22.31
C ARG A 89 23.99 -14.77 22.55
N GLY A 90 24.44 -13.86 23.41
CA GLY A 90 25.86 -13.60 23.65
C GLY A 90 26.60 -13.12 22.41
N LEU A 91 25.92 -12.36 21.54
CA LEU A 91 26.48 -11.80 20.31
C LEU A 91 26.87 -10.34 20.52
N HIS A 92 27.97 -9.93 19.90
CA HIS A 92 28.40 -8.53 19.86
C HIS A 92 27.90 -7.86 18.59
N LEU A 93 27.66 -6.55 18.63
CA LEU A 93 27.30 -5.77 17.45
C LEU A 93 28.09 -4.48 17.39
N ARG A 94 28.95 -4.35 16.39
CA ARG A 94 29.80 -3.19 16.22
C ARG A 94 29.59 -2.53 14.88
N VAL A 95 29.59 -1.20 14.90
CA VAL A 95 29.47 -0.33 13.72
C VAL A 95 30.86 0.18 13.35
N GLU A 96 31.20 0.17 12.06
CA GLU A 96 32.52 0.65 11.58
C GLU A 96 32.57 2.15 11.39
N SER A 97 31.48 2.76 10.90
CA SER A 97 31.46 4.17 10.52
C SER A 97 30.30 4.93 11.13
N GLY A 98 30.47 6.24 11.26
CA GLY A 98 29.47 7.15 11.84
C GLY A 98 29.60 7.32 13.35
N LEU A 99 28.60 7.95 13.95
CA LEU A 99 28.57 8.34 15.38
C LEU A 99 28.61 7.14 16.34
N LEU A 100 28.19 5.96 15.89
CA LEU A 100 28.18 4.73 16.69
C LEU A 100 29.45 3.87 16.48
N SER A 101 30.44 4.39 15.77
CA SER A 101 31.69 3.69 15.51
C SER A 101 32.45 3.39 16.82
N GLY A 102 33.01 2.18 16.92
CA GLY A 102 33.79 1.75 18.07
C GLY A 102 32.99 1.30 19.30
N ILE A 103 31.66 1.41 19.27
CA ILE A 103 30.77 0.98 20.35
C ILE A 103 30.21 -0.41 20.04
N ASP A 104 30.22 -1.30 21.03
CA ASP A 104 29.45 -2.54 20.98
C ASP A 104 28.02 -2.30 21.46
N LEU A 105 27.08 -2.17 20.53
CA LEU A 105 25.67 -1.90 20.79
C LEU A 105 24.98 -3.02 21.57
N ALA A 106 25.53 -4.24 21.54
CA ALA A 106 25.01 -5.39 22.27
C ALA A 106 25.68 -5.58 23.63
N SER A 107 26.59 -4.69 24.06
CA SER A 107 27.18 -4.75 25.39
C SER A 107 26.10 -4.62 26.48
N GLY A 108 26.18 -5.47 27.50
CA GLY A 108 25.30 -5.45 28.67
C GLY A 108 25.57 -4.30 29.64
N ASP A 109 26.66 -3.56 29.44
CA ASP A 109 27.09 -2.48 30.32
C ASP A 109 26.04 -1.34 30.41
N PRO A 110 25.67 -0.87 31.62
CA PRO A 110 24.73 0.23 31.80
C PRO A 110 25.14 1.54 31.13
N GLY A 111 26.44 1.85 31.08
CA GLY A 111 26.96 3.04 30.40
C GLY A 111 26.75 2.97 28.90
N THR A 112 27.02 1.80 28.31
CA THR A 112 26.74 1.53 26.89
C THR A 112 25.25 1.65 26.59
N LYS A 113 24.37 1.13 27.47
CA LYS A 113 22.92 1.29 27.34
C LYS A 113 22.51 2.77 27.31
N MET A 114 23.00 3.58 28.24
CA MET A 114 22.70 5.01 28.30
C MET A 114 23.18 5.74 27.04
N MET A 115 24.43 5.50 26.62
CA MET A 115 25.00 6.14 25.44
C MET A 115 24.25 5.78 24.16
N VAL A 116 23.86 4.51 23.99
CA VAL A 116 23.02 4.07 22.87
C VAL A 116 21.70 4.83 22.87
N ASN A 117 21.02 4.93 24.02
CA ASN A 117 19.75 5.66 24.10
C ASN A 117 19.88 7.14 23.73
N VAL A 118 20.94 7.81 24.22
CA VAL A 118 21.19 9.23 23.91
C VAL A 118 21.47 9.43 22.42
N LEU A 119 22.37 8.63 21.84
CA LEU A 119 22.69 8.72 20.41
C LEU A 119 21.48 8.43 19.54
N ALA A 120 20.67 7.46 19.96
CA ALA A 120 19.45 7.11 19.28
C ALA A 120 18.45 8.28 19.31
N ALA A 121 18.24 8.93 20.47
CA ALA A 121 17.41 10.12 20.58
C ALA A 121 17.91 11.29 19.70
N VAL A 122 19.22 11.50 19.61
CA VAL A 122 19.81 12.52 18.72
C VAL A 122 19.53 12.19 17.25
N LEU A 123 19.61 10.92 16.84
CA LEU A 123 19.30 10.51 15.47
C LEU A 123 17.82 10.66 15.13
N GLU A 124 16.92 10.44 16.08
CA GLU A 124 15.48 10.75 15.93
C GLU A 124 15.25 12.24 15.76
N PHE A 125 15.81 13.07 16.65
CA PHE A 125 15.75 14.52 16.55
C PHE A 125 16.22 15.04 15.17
N GLN A 126 17.35 14.54 14.67
CA GLN A 126 17.84 14.94 13.34
C GLN A 126 16.88 14.57 12.20
N ARG A 127 16.22 13.42 12.28
CA ARG A 127 15.24 13.00 11.27
C ARG A 127 13.99 13.88 11.31
N ASP A 128 13.52 14.20 12.50
CA ASP A 128 12.36 15.07 12.69
C ASP A 128 12.66 16.47 12.17
N MET A 129 13.85 17.01 12.46
CA MET A 129 14.30 18.29 11.89
C MET A 129 14.35 18.30 10.36
N ILE A 130 14.85 17.23 9.73
CA ILE A 130 14.85 17.11 8.25
C ILE A 130 13.42 17.11 7.72
N SER A 131 12.52 16.39 8.38
CA SER A 131 11.09 16.34 8.00
C SER A 131 10.42 17.70 8.16
N GLU A 132 10.69 18.41 9.25
CA GLU A 132 10.20 19.75 9.53
C GLU A 132 10.67 20.75 8.46
N ASN A 133 11.97 20.83 8.21
CA ASN A 133 12.54 21.68 7.17
C ASN A 133 11.96 21.38 5.78
N THR A 134 11.69 20.10 5.49
CA THR A 134 11.05 19.71 4.22
C THR A 134 9.63 20.25 4.14
N ARG A 135 8.86 20.17 5.23
CA ARG A 135 7.49 20.69 5.29
C ARG A 135 7.47 22.21 5.17
N GLU A 136 8.39 22.90 5.83
CA GLU A 136 8.56 24.35 5.70
C GLU A 136 8.94 24.75 4.27
N GLY A 137 9.86 24.02 3.64
CA GLY A 137 10.23 24.25 2.24
C GLY A 137 9.07 24.02 1.27
N VAL A 138 8.24 22.99 1.52
CA VAL A 138 7.00 22.74 0.78
C VAL A 138 6.01 23.90 0.96
N ALA A 139 5.76 24.33 2.20
CA ALA A 139 4.86 25.44 2.49
C ALA A 139 5.34 26.76 1.86
N ALA A 140 6.65 27.03 1.88
CA ALA A 140 7.24 28.20 1.23
C ALA A 140 7.11 28.14 -0.31
N ALA A 141 7.25 26.95 -0.91
CA ALA A 141 7.06 26.74 -2.34
C ALA A 141 5.59 26.94 -2.75
N GLU A 142 4.65 26.44 -1.95
CA GLU A 142 3.21 26.68 -2.14
C GLU A 142 2.87 28.17 -2.02
N ALA A 143 3.39 28.86 -1.00
CA ALA A 143 3.20 30.31 -0.82
C ALA A 143 3.81 31.13 -1.96
N SER A 144 4.87 30.62 -2.60
CA SER A 144 5.49 31.23 -3.78
C SER A 144 4.75 30.91 -5.09
N GLY A 145 3.61 30.21 -5.04
CA GLY A 145 2.80 29.84 -6.19
C GLY A 145 3.37 28.70 -7.03
N LYS A 146 4.38 27.96 -6.55
CA LYS A 146 4.91 26.80 -7.27
C LYS A 146 3.95 25.63 -7.12
N THR A 147 3.49 25.07 -8.24
CA THR A 147 2.68 23.85 -8.23
C THR A 147 3.55 22.65 -7.86
N LEU A 148 3.31 22.08 -6.67
CA LEU A 148 4.00 20.88 -6.20
C LEU A 148 3.32 19.62 -6.72
N GLY A 149 4.10 18.55 -6.89
CA GLY A 149 3.61 17.23 -7.30
C GLY A 149 3.76 16.94 -8.79
N ARG A 150 3.05 15.91 -9.28
CA ARG A 150 3.12 15.48 -10.68
C ARG A 150 2.48 16.56 -11.57
N PRO A 151 3.16 17.03 -12.63
CA PRO A 151 2.57 17.97 -13.58
C PRO A 151 1.24 17.48 -14.13
N ALA A 152 0.32 18.40 -14.40
CA ALA A 152 -0.91 18.08 -15.10
C ALA A 152 -0.60 17.46 -16.47
N ALA A 153 -1.39 16.45 -16.86
CA ALA A 153 -1.18 15.75 -18.13
C ALA A 153 -1.60 16.58 -19.35
N LEU A 154 -2.46 17.58 -19.16
CA LEU A 154 -2.90 18.54 -20.15
C LEU A 154 -2.68 19.94 -19.60
N ASP A 155 -2.32 20.87 -20.47
CA ASP A 155 -2.23 22.29 -20.13
C ASP A 155 -3.65 22.90 -19.92
N PRO A 156 -3.76 24.11 -19.34
CA PRO A 156 -5.06 24.74 -19.09
C PRO A 156 -5.90 24.97 -20.36
N GLU A 157 -5.26 25.23 -21.51
CA GLU A 157 -5.95 25.51 -22.78
C GLU A 157 -6.54 24.22 -23.36
N GLN A 158 -5.78 23.12 -23.31
CA GLN A 158 -6.22 21.78 -23.66
C GLN A 158 -7.34 21.31 -22.74
N ALA A 159 -7.26 21.59 -21.44
CA ALA A 159 -8.32 21.28 -20.50
C ALA A 159 -9.61 22.05 -20.82
N ALA A 160 -9.53 23.33 -21.21
CA ALA A 160 -10.69 24.11 -21.65
C ALA A 160 -11.32 23.53 -22.92
N LYS A 161 -10.51 23.16 -23.92
CA LYS A 161 -10.98 22.51 -25.16
C LYS A 161 -11.68 21.18 -24.88
N VAL A 162 -11.20 20.42 -23.89
CA VAL A 162 -11.86 19.17 -23.46
C VAL A 162 -13.24 19.43 -22.87
N VAL A 163 -13.41 20.51 -22.09
CA VAL A 163 -14.71 20.88 -21.49
C VAL A 163 -15.68 21.35 -22.57
N GLU A 164 -15.23 22.22 -23.47
CA GLU A 164 -16.03 22.72 -24.61
C GLU A 164 -16.51 21.56 -25.51
N ALA A 165 -15.58 20.71 -25.95
CA ALA A 165 -15.88 19.55 -26.78
C ALA A 165 -16.81 18.54 -26.09
N PHE A 166 -16.73 18.41 -24.77
CA PHE A 166 -17.69 17.60 -24.00
C PHE A 166 -19.10 18.22 -24.01
N GLY A 167 -19.20 19.55 -23.88
CA GLY A 167 -20.47 20.29 -24.00
C GLY A 167 -21.12 20.16 -25.38
N GLU A 168 -20.33 20.00 -26.44
CA GLU A 168 -20.79 19.69 -27.80
C GLU A 168 -21.24 18.22 -27.98
N GLY A 169 -21.13 17.39 -26.93
CA GLY A 169 -21.60 16.00 -26.93
C GLY A 169 -20.53 14.96 -27.26
N ILE A 170 -19.25 15.33 -27.35
CA ILE A 170 -18.17 14.36 -27.62
C ILE A 170 -17.96 13.44 -26.41
N ALA A 171 -17.95 12.13 -26.65
CA ALA A 171 -17.77 11.14 -25.60
C ALA A 171 -16.36 11.20 -24.96
N VAL A 172 -16.31 11.03 -23.63
CA VAL A 172 -15.07 11.00 -22.81
C VAL A 172 -13.97 10.09 -23.39
N LYS A 173 -14.33 8.93 -23.97
CA LYS A 173 -13.36 8.00 -24.58
C LYS A 173 -12.74 8.55 -25.86
N ALA A 174 -13.47 9.34 -26.64
CA ALA A 174 -12.96 9.97 -27.85
C ALA A 174 -11.96 11.09 -27.48
N LEU A 175 -12.33 11.94 -26.51
CA LEU A 175 -11.45 12.98 -25.96
C LEU A 175 -10.15 12.39 -25.38
N ALA A 176 -10.25 11.29 -24.64
CA ALA A 176 -9.08 10.60 -24.08
C ALA A 176 -8.09 10.14 -25.16
N ARG A 177 -8.60 9.62 -26.28
CA ARG A 177 -7.78 9.18 -27.43
C ARG A 177 -7.14 10.36 -28.14
N GLN A 178 -7.92 11.42 -28.39
CA GLN A 178 -7.45 12.63 -29.06
C GLN A 178 -6.30 13.30 -28.29
N HIS A 179 -6.41 13.33 -26.96
CA HIS A 179 -5.40 13.94 -26.08
C HIS A 179 -4.34 12.95 -25.57
N GLN A 180 -4.38 11.68 -26.00
CA GLN A 180 -3.44 10.61 -25.58
C GLN A 180 -3.33 10.45 -24.05
N VAL A 181 -4.43 10.63 -23.33
CA VAL A 181 -4.50 10.49 -21.87
C VAL A 181 -5.47 9.39 -21.46
N ASP A 182 -5.34 8.90 -20.23
CA ASP A 182 -6.31 7.97 -19.66
C ASP A 182 -7.70 8.62 -19.55
N PRO A 183 -8.81 7.92 -19.84
CA PRO A 183 -10.17 8.45 -19.65
C PRO A 183 -10.45 9.00 -18.25
N LYS A 184 -9.74 8.51 -17.22
CA LYS A 184 -9.79 9.03 -15.85
C LYS A 184 -9.26 10.46 -15.74
N THR A 185 -8.25 10.82 -16.54
CA THR A 185 -7.73 12.20 -16.62
C THR A 185 -8.78 13.15 -17.17
N ILE A 186 -9.47 12.74 -18.25
CA ILE A 186 -10.56 13.53 -18.85
C ILE A 186 -11.70 13.71 -17.85
N ARG A 187 -12.17 12.63 -17.21
CA ARG A 187 -13.22 12.73 -16.17
C ARG A 187 -12.84 13.68 -15.05
N ARG A 188 -11.60 13.62 -14.55
CA ARG A 188 -11.12 14.53 -13.51
C ARG A 188 -11.14 15.99 -13.95
N ILE A 189 -10.82 16.27 -15.21
CA ILE A 189 -10.89 17.63 -15.78
C ILE A 189 -12.35 18.11 -15.85
N LEU A 190 -13.26 17.26 -16.34
CA LEU A 190 -14.68 17.60 -16.43
C LEU A 190 -15.33 17.78 -15.05
N ASP A 191 -14.97 16.92 -14.08
CA ASP A 191 -15.46 17.01 -12.69
C ASP A 191 -14.95 18.30 -12.03
N ALA A 192 -13.68 18.66 -12.22
CA ALA A 192 -13.11 19.91 -11.71
C ALA A 192 -13.74 21.17 -12.34
N ALA A 193 -14.29 21.05 -13.55
CA ALA A 193 -14.98 22.12 -14.26
C ALA A 193 -16.49 22.15 -14.01
N GLY A 194 -17.05 21.24 -13.20
CA GLY A 194 -18.49 21.12 -12.99
C GLY A 194 -19.29 20.67 -14.23
N ALA A 195 -18.62 20.36 -15.34
CA ALA A 195 -19.26 20.04 -16.63
C ALA A 195 -20.05 18.72 -16.63
N ARG A 196 -19.91 17.91 -15.58
CA ARG A 196 -20.65 16.67 -15.35
C ARG A 196 -21.76 16.79 -14.30
N GLU A 197 -21.87 17.93 -13.64
CA GLU A 197 -22.99 18.21 -12.74
C GLU A 197 -24.21 18.55 -13.60
N LEU A 198 -25.22 17.66 -13.59
CA LEU A 198 -26.47 17.90 -14.28
C LEU A 198 -27.19 19.06 -13.59
N PRO A 199 -27.75 20.05 -14.32
CA PRO A 199 -28.66 21.02 -13.72
C PRO A 199 -29.84 20.27 -13.07
N GLU A 200 -30.16 20.60 -11.82
CA GLU A 200 -31.30 20.06 -11.04
C GLU A 200 -32.70 20.34 -11.67
N GLN A 201 -32.78 20.73 -12.94
CA GLN A 201 -34.01 21.14 -13.60
C GLN A 201 -34.39 20.18 -14.73
N LEU A 202 -34.83 18.99 -14.35
CA LEU A 202 -35.68 18.13 -15.20
C LEU A 202 -36.91 17.61 -14.42
N ASP A 203 -37.37 18.36 -13.42
CA ASP A 203 -38.55 18.02 -12.61
C ASP A 203 -39.85 18.65 -13.13
N VAL A 204 -39.95 18.87 -14.45
CA VAL A 204 -41.18 19.39 -15.07
C VAL A 204 -41.43 18.59 -16.34
N LEU A 205 -42.24 17.53 -16.24
CA LEU A 205 -43.19 17.03 -17.24
C LEU A 205 -43.66 15.61 -16.84
N HIS A 206 -44.42 15.50 -15.74
CA HIS A 206 -45.45 14.47 -15.63
C HIS A 206 -46.52 14.88 -14.61
N ASP A 207 -47.61 15.49 -15.08
CA ASP A 207 -48.87 15.44 -14.35
C ASP A 207 -49.42 14.00 -14.42
N PRO A 208 -50.08 13.49 -13.36
CA PRO A 208 -50.36 12.07 -13.21
C PRO A 208 -51.67 11.68 -13.93
N PRO A 209 -51.77 10.46 -14.46
CA PRO A 209 -53.03 9.75 -14.49
C PRO A 209 -53.05 8.63 -13.45
N ALA A 210 -54.16 8.63 -12.72
CA ALA A 210 -54.78 7.59 -11.90
C ALA A 210 -54.17 6.18 -11.89
N GLU A 211 -54.02 5.67 -10.65
CA GLU A 211 -54.19 4.28 -10.20
C GLU A 211 -54.22 3.18 -11.28
N GLN A 212 -53.17 2.34 -11.33
CA GLN A 212 -53.24 0.88 -11.12
C GLN A 212 -52.00 0.11 -11.65
N GLN A 213 -51.54 -0.84 -10.83
CA GLN A 213 -50.72 -2.04 -11.08
C GLN A 213 -49.19 -1.98 -10.92
N PRO A 214 -48.57 -3.01 -10.29
CA PRO A 214 -47.13 -3.10 -10.05
C PRO A 214 -46.42 -3.61 -11.32
N GLU A 215 -45.39 -2.89 -11.78
CA GLU A 215 -44.52 -3.27 -12.91
C GLU A 215 -43.05 -3.43 -12.44
N PRO A 216 -42.24 -4.26 -13.13
CA PRO A 216 -41.50 -5.36 -12.52
C PRO A 216 -39.99 -5.13 -12.34
N ASP A 217 -39.41 -5.97 -11.48
CA ASP A 217 -38.01 -6.46 -11.47
C ASP A 217 -37.03 -5.74 -12.40
N GLN A 218 -36.40 -4.66 -11.92
CA GLN A 218 -35.26 -4.06 -12.60
C GLN A 218 -34.09 -5.06 -12.58
N VAL A 219 -33.90 -5.77 -13.68
CA VAL A 219 -32.83 -6.76 -13.83
C VAL A 219 -31.51 -6.04 -14.05
N VAL A 220 -30.57 -6.20 -13.12
CA VAL A 220 -29.24 -5.57 -13.15
C VAL A 220 -28.19 -6.65 -13.37
N THR A 221 -27.11 -6.31 -14.09
CA THR A 221 -25.95 -7.21 -14.24
C THR A 221 -24.81 -6.75 -13.34
N LEU A 222 -24.50 -7.52 -12.29
CA LEU A 222 -23.42 -7.23 -11.36
C LEU A 222 -22.39 -8.36 -11.30
N ASP A 223 -21.13 -7.98 -11.08
CA ASP A 223 -20.06 -8.94 -10.79
C ASP A 223 -20.06 -9.23 -9.27
N LEU A 224 -20.32 -10.46 -8.87
CA LEU A 224 -20.18 -10.96 -7.51
C LEU A 224 -18.75 -11.48 -7.28
N PRO A 225 -18.03 -11.09 -6.21
CA PRO A 225 -16.74 -11.67 -5.88
C PRO A 225 -16.82 -13.18 -5.59
N GLY A 226 -15.82 -13.94 -6.05
CA GLY A 226 -15.81 -15.41 -5.95
C GLY A 226 -15.95 -15.94 -4.52
N LEU A 227 -15.34 -15.27 -3.53
CA LEU A 227 -15.48 -15.65 -2.11
C LEU A 227 -16.95 -15.64 -1.63
N LEU A 228 -17.75 -14.66 -2.09
CA LEU A 228 -19.17 -14.61 -1.77
C LEU A 228 -19.92 -15.69 -2.54
N ALA A 229 -19.60 -15.88 -3.82
CA ALA A 229 -20.22 -16.90 -4.65
C ALA A 229 -19.99 -18.32 -4.10
N ASP A 230 -18.78 -18.61 -3.62
CA ASP A 230 -18.42 -19.92 -3.06
C ASP A 230 -19.13 -20.18 -1.72
N HIS A 231 -19.22 -19.16 -0.86
CA HIS A 231 -19.99 -19.24 0.38
C HIS A 231 -21.49 -19.47 0.12
N LEU A 232 -22.09 -18.68 -0.77
CA LEU A 232 -23.52 -18.73 -1.07
C LEU A 232 -23.93 -19.96 -1.88
N ARG A 233 -23.00 -20.63 -2.57
CA ARG A 233 -23.25 -21.97 -3.14
C ARG A 233 -23.50 -23.02 -2.07
N ALA A 234 -22.87 -22.89 -0.89
CA ALA A 234 -23.02 -23.83 0.21
C ALA A 234 -24.15 -23.43 1.19
N ALA A 235 -24.30 -22.13 1.45
CA ALA A 235 -25.17 -21.61 2.51
C ALA A 235 -26.38 -20.80 2.02
N GLY A 236 -26.48 -20.48 0.73
CA GLY A 236 -27.55 -19.65 0.19
C GLY A 236 -28.86 -20.41 -0.07
N ASP A 237 -29.96 -19.66 -0.09
CA ASP A 237 -31.28 -20.20 -0.41
C ASP A 237 -31.39 -20.59 -1.89
N GLU A 238 -32.43 -21.35 -2.24
CA GLU A 238 -32.61 -21.91 -3.59
C GLU A 238 -32.61 -20.83 -4.68
N ALA A 239 -33.26 -19.69 -4.44
CA ALA A 239 -33.29 -18.57 -5.40
C ALA A 239 -31.90 -17.97 -5.65
N VAL A 240 -31.09 -17.81 -4.59
CA VAL A 240 -29.71 -17.33 -4.69
C VAL A 240 -28.84 -18.38 -5.40
N ARG A 241 -28.95 -19.66 -5.05
CA ARG A 241 -28.20 -20.73 -5.70
C ARG A 241 -28.53 -20.85 -7.19
N ALA A 242 -29.80 -20.70 -7.57
CA ALA A 242 -30.22 -20.66 -8.97
C ALA A 242 -29.62 -19.47 -9.73
N ALA A 243 -29.59 -18.28 -9.12
CA ALA A 243 -28.93 -17.10 -9.68
C ALA A 243 -27.42 -17.29 -9.87
N LEU A 244 -26.76 -17.96 -8.93
CA LEU A 244 -25.33 -18.26 -9.04
C LEU A 244 -25.06 -19.31 -10.14
N ALA A 245 -25.97 -20.26 -10.35
CA ALA A 245 -25.86 -21.28 -11.39
C ALA A 245 -26.01 -20.69 -12.81
N SER A 246 -26.83 -19.66 -12.98
CA SER A 246 -26.97 -18.94 -14.25
C SER A 246 -25.83 -17.94 -14.53
N GLY A 247 -24.99 -17.66 -13.52
CA GLY A 247 -23.90 -16.71 -13.60
C GLY A 247 -22.70 -17.18 -14.43
N ARG A 248 -22.04 -16.24 -15.12
CA ARG A 248 -20.82 -16.50 -15.88
C ARG A 248 -19.57 -16.21 -15.04
N THR A 249 -18.71 -17.22 -14.88
CA THR A 249 -17.44 -17.06 -14.15
C THR A 249 -16.40 -16.30 -15.00
N ILE A 250 -15.77 -15.28 -14.42
CA ILE A 250 -14.71 -14.46 -15.00
C ILE A 250 -13.45 -14.60 -14.14
N ARG A 251 -12.36 -15.11 -14.71
CA ARG A 251 -11.07 -15.26 -13.99
C ARG A 251 -10.44 -13.88 -13.73
N ARG A 252 -9.94 -13.67 -12.51
CA ARG A 252 -9.31 -12.43 -12.03
C ARG A 252 -8.04 -12.77 -11.26
N GLY A 253 -6.94 -12.98 -11.97
CA GLY A 253 -5.66 -13.39 -11.36
C GLY A 253 -5.80 -14.73 -10.62
N GLN A 254 -5.44 -14.76 -9.33
CA GLN A 254 -5.61 -15.94 -8.46
C GLN A 254 -7.06 -16.16 -7.98
N GLY A 255 -7.98 -15.24 -8.28
CA GLY A 255 -9.39 -15.33 -7.90
C GLY A 255 -10.35 -15.35 -9.10
N HIS A 256 -11.65 -15.27 -8.81
CA HIS A 256 -12.69 -15.14 -9.83
C HIS A 256 -13.80 -14.19 -9.40
N SER A 257 -14.58 -13.71 -10.36
CA SER A 257 -15.86 -13.05 -10.14
C SER A 257 -16.94 -13.80 -10.91
N LEU A 258 -18.16 -13.82 -10.39
CA LEU A 258 -19.31 -14.39 -11.04
C LEU A 258 -20.21 -13.26 -11.51
N ARG A 259 -20.38 -13.11 -12.82
CA ARG A 259 -21.31 -12.14 -13.40
C ARG A 259 -22.71 -12.73 -13.40
N ILE A 260 -23.61 -12.13 -12.65
CA ILE A 260 -25.02 -12.55 -12.55
C ILE A 260 -25.93 -11.40 -12.99
N THR A 261 -26.97 -11.75 -13.74
CA THR A 261 -27.97 -10.81 -14.30
C THR A 261 -29.32 -11.19 -13.70
N VAL A 262 -29.72 -10.50 -12.64
CA VAL A 262 -30.91 -10.83 -11.85
C VAL A 262 -31.60 -9.56 -11.34
N PRO A 263 -32.86 -9.63 -10.88
CA PRO A 263 -33.52 -8.48 -10.28
C PRO A 263 -32.73 -7.89 -9.12
N LEU A 264 -32.85 -6.56 -8.94
CA LEU A 264 -32.16 -5.84 -7.87
C LEU A 264 -32.51 -6.39 -6.47
N GLU A 265 -33.76 -6.81 -6.25
CA GLU A 265 -34.19 -7.50 -5.02
C GLU A 265 -33.39 -8.77 -4.75
N LEU A 266 -33.10 -9.55 -5.79
CA LEU A 266 -32.29 -10.76 -5.65
C LEU A 266 -30.82 -10.41 -5.36
N HIS A 267 -30.30 -9.30 -5.90
CA HIS A 267 -28.97 -8.80 -5.52
C HIS A 267 -28.91 -8.37 -4.04
N HIS A 268 -29.95 -7.71 -3.52
CA HIS A 268 -30.06 -7.39 -2.10
C HIS A 268 -30.12 -8.66 -1.23
N ALA A 269 -30.87 -9.68 -1.66
CA ALA A 269 -30.91 -10.97 -0.97
C ALA A 269 -29.53 -11.66 -0.92
N VAL A 270 -28.77 -11.64 -2.03
CA VAL A 270 -27.37 -12.14 -2.08
C VAL A 270 -26.49 -11.40 -1.05
N LEU A 271 -26.64 -10.08 -0.93
CA LEU A 271 -25.85 -9.29 0.02
C LEU A 271 -26.23 -9.57 1.49
N GLN A 272 -27.52 -9.72 1.77
CA GLN A 272 -28.02 -10.05 3.10
C GLN A 272 -27.57 -11.46 3.54
N GLN A 273 -27.68 -12.45 2.66
CA GLN A 273 -27.28 -13.84 2.97
C GLN A 273 -25.76 -14.01 3.11
N SER A 274 -24.96 -13.06 2.62
CA SER A 274 -23.50 -13.04 2.81
C SER A 274 -23.04 -12.15 3.97
N ALA A 275 -23.96 -11.60 4.78
CA ALA A 275 -23.62 -10.68 5.88
C ALA A 275 -22.70 -11.29 6.95
N VAL A 276 -22.72 -12.62 7.13
CA VAL A 276 -21.79 -13.33 8.04
C VAL A 276 -20.32 -13.12 7.64
N LEU A 277 -20.05 -12.88 6.36
CA LEU A 277 -18.70 -12.58 5.85
C LEU A 277 -18.26 -11.14 6.09
N ALA A 278 -19.13 -10.28 6.62
CA ALA A 278 -18.82 -8.90 6.99
C ALA A 278 -18.40 -8.73 8.45
N THR A 279 -18.56 -9.77 9.29
CA THR A 279 -18.26 -9.73 10.73
C THR A 279 -16.75 -9.86 11.01
N ASP A 280 -16.32 -9.49 12.22
CA ASP A 280 -14.91 -9.55 12.62
C ASP A 280 -14.34 -10.97 12.75
N THR A 281 -15.20 -11.99 12.74
CA THR A 281 -14.80 -13.40 12.68
C THR A 281 -14.40 -13.84 11.27
N ALA A 282 -14.74 -13.06 10.24
CA ALA A 282 -14.39 -13.33 8.86
C ALA A 282 -13.01 -12.77 8.49
N SER A 283 -12.34 -13.42 7.52
CA SER A 283 -11.04 -12.99 7.05
C SER A 283 -11.09 -11.58 6.43
N PRO A 284 -9.98 -10.83 6.42
CA PRO A 284 -9.92 -9.52 5.76
C PRO A 284 -10.33 -9.54 4.28
N ALA A 285 -10.09 -10.67 3.58
CA ALA A 285 -10.45 -10.84 2.19
C ALA A 285 -11.97 -10.98 1.99
N GLU A 286 -12.65 -11.71 2.87
CA GLU A 286 -14.11 -11.88 2.87
C GLU A 286 -14.83 -10.57 3.18
N ARG A 287 -14.39 -9.85 4.22
CA ARG A 287 -14.93 -8.52 4.56
C ARG A 287 -14.77 -7.51 3.42
N LYS A 288 -13.63 -7.55 2.72
CA LYS A 288 -13.40 -6.73 1.53
C LYS A 288 -14.34 -7.14 0.38
N ALA A 289 -14.53 -8.43 0.16
CA ALA A 289 -15.38 -8.94 -0.90
C ALA A 289 -16.86 -8.55 -0.68
N HIS A 290 -17.35 -8.64 0.56
CA HIS A 290 -18.71 -8.20 0.93
C HIS A 290 -18.92 -6.71 0.67
N ARG A 291 -17.99 -5.87 1.15
CA ARG A 291 -18.04 -4.42 0.93
C ARG A 291 -18.02 -4.03 -0.55
N VAL A 292 -17.16 -4.68 -1.35
CA VAL A 292 -17.08 -4.44 -2.79
C VAL A 292 -18.39 -4.74 -3.48
N TYR A 293 -19.09 -5.80 -3.06
CA TYR A 293 -20.39 -6.14 -3.62
C TYR A 293 -21.49 -5.18 -3.17
N ALA A 294 -21.52 -4.79 -1.89
CA ALA A 294 -22.42 -3.76 -1.38
C ALA A 294 -22.33 -2.45 -2.18
N THR A 295 -21.10 -1.96 -2.41
CA THR A 295 -20.87 -0.75 -3.21
C THR A 295 -21.39 -0.87 -4.64
N ARG A 296 -21.34 -2.08 -5.24
CA ARG A 296 -21.85 -2.31 -6.60
C ARG A 296 -23.37 -2.27 -6.67
N ILE A 297 -24.06 -2.74 -5.63
CA ILE A 297 -25.52 -2.69 -5.54
C ILE A 297 -25.97 -1.24 -5.34
N THR A 298 -25.36 -0.50 -4.42
CA THR A 298 -25.66 0.92 -4.19
C THR A 298 -25.42 1.79 -5.43
N ALA A 299 -24.45 1.46 -6.27
CA ALA A 299 -24.20 2.18 -7.53
C ALA A 299 -25.18 1.82 -8.66
N ALA A 300 -26.01 0.80 -8.46
CA ALA A 300 -27.00 0.32 -9.43
C ALA A 300 -28.45 0.53 -8.98
N THR A 301 -28.65 1.08 -7.77
CA THR A 301 -29.91 1.59 -7.23
C THR A 301 -29.95 3.10 -7.47
#